data_AF-A0A196MR92-F1
#
_entry.id   AF-A0A196MR92-F1
#
_cell.length_a   1.000
_cell.length_b   1.000
_cell.length_c   1.000
_cell.angle_alpha   90.00
_cell.angle_beta   90.00
_cell.angle_gamma   90.00
#
_symmetry.space_group_name_H-M   'P 1'
#
loop_
_entity.id
_entity.type
_entity.pdbx_description
1 polymer ?
#
loop_
_entity_poly.entity_id
_entity_poly.type
_entity_poly.pdbx_seq_one_letter_code
_entity_poly.pdbx_strand_id
1 'polypeptide(L)'
;MKRLPVTKFGLAALFSASVVFAQADGGRDGATMQETEAGIPVADPLVKEKCGTCHTGDDKGNMSRISWVRTTPEGWAQAIKRMVRLNGLSITPEESRAIVKSLSSSHGLAPEEARTVMYLPEKRTLDETNIPNETMRGACAACHSYAQPLSWRRSKLEWKQLQDLHVALYSQADAQYRRPAEDSEQPVGRDPKDKLTRGEYALTYLPKVAGLHTPEWAAWSARQRNPRLAGQWLVVASVPGKGRFIGELDVAPGKAADEFTTSATLRSLTDGGTISRSGTGIVYAGYSWRGSSKGNAAAKPDDLGSAAREAMWFAPDQQSAQGRWFWGDYQEFGYDVKLVRATAAPAILAVTPGPVKAGTKGVRLRILGHNLPASPTAADIDLGAGVAVTKIVSASPKELVVTADVAAGAASGQRDVAIAGAVLEQAYPVFHRIDYIKATPETALARLGGVKFPKGYQQFEAIGYENGLDGKPNTADDIAVGPVEADWAMQEFMSVYYDDDTKYVGALSPAAFFTPSTEGPNPQRRFGRNNYGEVWVVATARHEKDKFGKPLSARSYMVVTVPAYQKWDQPEVSR
;
A
#
# COMPACT_ATOMS: atom_id res chain seq x y z
N MET A 1 -81.03 22.14 8.19
CA MET A 1 -80.47 20.93 7.53
C MET A 1 -79.45 21.37 6.48
N LYS A 2 -78.22 20.81 6.54
CA LYS A 2 -77.18 20.68 5.49
C LYS A 2 -76.61 21.99 4.89
N ARG A 3 -75.46 22.48 5.39
CA ARG A 3 -74.05 22.14 5.07
C ARG A 3 -73.51 22.88 3.82
N LEU A 4 -72.69 23.91 4.08
CA LEU A 4 -71.76 24.57 3.16
C LEU A 4 -70.53 23.67 2.87
N PRO A 5 -69.92 23.73 1.68
CA PRO A 5 -68.66 23.05 1.40
C PRO A 5 -67.46 23.91 1.82
N VAL A 6 -66.59 23.29 2.63
CA VAL A 6 -65.31 23.83 3.10
C VAL A 6 -64.24 23.67 2.01
N THR A 7 -63.49 24.75 1.81
CA THR A 7 -62.26 24.91 1.03
C THR A 7 -61.22 23.82 1.32
N LYS A 8 -60.70 23.19 0.26
CA LYS A 8 -59.49 22.34 0.29
C LYS A 8 -58.25 23.20 0.12
N PHE A 9 -57.65 23.62 1.23
CA PHE A 9 -56.23 23.97 1.31
C PHE A 9 -55.69 23.33 2.58
N GLY A 10 -54.70 22.45 2.45
CA GLY A 10 -54.00 21.85 3.59
C GLY A 10 -53.76 20.35 3.45
N LEU A 11 -52.75 19.97 2.66
CA LEU A 11 -51.96 18.75 2.91
C LEU A 11 -50.64 18.81 2.13
N ALA A 12 -49.74 19.70 2.53
CA ALA A 12 -48.38 19.77 1.96
C ALA A 12 -47.35 20.16 3.03
N ALA A 13 -47.43 19.57 4.22
CA ALA A 13 -46.48 19.85 5.31
C ALA A 13 -46.28 18.68 6.29
N LEU A 14 -46.36 17.41 5.85
CA LEU A 14 -46.23 16.24 6.74
C LEU A 14 -45.19 15.19 6.32
N PHE A 15 -44.34 15.46 5.32
CA PHE A 15 -43.30 14.51 4.89
C PHE A 15 -41.85 14.94 5.15
N SER A 16 -41.63 16.00 5.95
CA SER A 16 -40.26 16.46 6.27
C SER A 16 -39.84 16.22 7.73
N ALA A 17 -40.73 15.71 8.59
CA ALA A 17 -40.46 15.55 10.03
C ALA A 17 -39.88 14.17 10.42
N SER A 18 -39.86 13.19 9.50
CA SER A 18 -39.59 11.78 9.84
C SER A 18 -38.12 11.44 10.07
N VAL A 19 -37.18 12.30 9.66
CA VAL A 19 -35.73 12.03 9.79
C VAL A 19 -35.18 12.60 11.11
N VAL A 20 -35.79 13.66 11.65
CA VAL A 20 -35.30 14.32 12.88
C VAL A 20 -35.52 13.46 14.13
N PHE A 21 -36.56 12.61 14.15
CA PHE A 21 -36.86 11.76 15.31
C PHE A 21 -35.97 10.52 15.45
N ALA A 22 -35.16 10.16 14.44
CA ALA A 22 -34.24 9.02 14.54
C ALA A 22 -32.98 9.32 15.37
N GLN A 23 -32.76 10.58 15.76
CA GLN A 23 -31.64 11.04 16.59
C GLN A 23 -32.06 11.45 18.02
N ALA A 24 -33.34 11.29 18.38
CA ALA A 24 -33.81 11.63 19.72
C ALA A 24 -33.52 10.49 20.71
N ASP A 25 -32.70 10.77 21.71
CA ASP A 25 -32.44 9.92 22.88
C ASP A 25 -33.76 9.65 23.63
N GLY A 26 -34.40 8.51 23.34
CA GLY A 26 -35.65 8.14 24.01
C GLY A 26 -36.28 6.81 23.60
N GLY A 27 -35.73 6.09 22.62
CA GLY A 27 -36.14 4.72 22.30
C GLY A 27 -35.70 3.72 23.38
N ARG A 28 -36.20 2.48 23.30
CA ARG A 28 -35.81 1.36 24.20
C ARG A 28 -34.29 1.09 24.24
N ASP A 29 -33.57 1.56 23.21
CA ASP A 29 -32.11 1.49 23.04
C ASP A 29 -31.40 2.85 23.29
N GLY A 30 -32.10 3.88 23.79
CA GLY A 30 -31.55 5.24 23.96
C GLY A 30 -30.39 5.32 24.94
N ALA A 31 -30.33 4.44 25.95
CA ALA A 31 -29.21 4.35 26.89
C ALA A 31 -27.99 3.60 26.32
N THR A 32 -28.15 2.77 25.28
CA THR A 32 -27.08 2.01 24.62
C THR A 32 -26.52 2.71 23.37
N MET A 33 -27.14 3.81 22.94
CA MET A 33 -26.78 4.61 21.76
C MET A 33 -26.19 5.98 22.13
N GLN A 34 -25.70 6.15 23.36
CA GLN A 34 -25.04 7.37 23.80
C GLN A 34 -23.52 7.22 23.72
N GLU A 35 -22.84 8.25 23.21
CA GLU A 35 -21.39 8.31 23.20
C GLU A 35 -20.83 8.43 24.62
N THR A 36 -19.87 7.58 24.94
CA THR A 36 -19.19 7.58 26.25
C THR A 36 -17.77 8.16 26.17
N GLU A 37 -17.23 8.26 24.96
CA GLU A 37 -15.90 8.81 24.69
C GLU A 37 -16.03 10.30 24.34
N ALA A 38 -15.02 11.10 24.72
CA ALA A 38 -15.02 12.52 24.39
C ALA A 38 -14.97 12.73 22.86
N GLY A 39 -15.91 13.51 22.32
CA GLY A 39 -15.90 13.88 20.90
C GLY A 39 -14.77 14.85 20.55
N ILE A 40 -14.38 14.84 19.29
CA ILE A 40 -13.44 15.80 18.69
C ILE A 40 -14.27 16.91 18.02
N PRO A 41 -14.18 18.18 18.46
CA PRO A 41 -14.99 19.24 17.89
C PRO A 41 -14.69 19.47 16.40
N VAL A 42 -15.74 19.72 15.63
CA VAL A 42 -15.60 20.16 14.23
C VAL A 42 -15.53 21.69 14.23
N ALA A 43 -14.37 22.24 13.85
CA ALA A 43 -14.17 23.70 13.82
C ALA A 43 -14.60 24.33 12.49
N ASP A 44 -14.41 23.59 11.40
CA ASP A 44 -14.51 24.11 10.03
C ASP A 44 -15.95 24.52 9.64
N PRO A 45 -16.16 25.77 9.20
CA PRO A 45 -17.49 26.28 8.88
C PRO A 45 -18.10 25.61 7.65
N LEU A 46 -17.30 25.21 6.66
CA LEU A 46 -17.80 24.52 5.47
C LEU A 46 -18.31 23.11 5.84
N VAL A 47 -17.62 22.43 6.75
CA VAL A 47 -18.11 21.15 7.29
C VAL A 47 -19.45 21.34 7.99
N LYS A 48 -19.56 22.36 8.85
CA LYS A 48 -20.82 22.68 9.54
C LYS A 48 -21.94 23.02 8.56
N GLU A 49 -21.66 23.83 7.54
CA GLU A 49 -22.62 24.22 6.52
C GLU A 49 -23.14 23.01 5.72
N LYS A 50 -22.24 22.16 5.23
CA LYS A 50 -22.63 21.03 4.37
C LYS A 50 -23.18 19.83 5.13
N CYS A 51 -22.76 19.62 6.38
CA CYS A 51 -23.11 18.42 7.14
C CYS A 51 -24.14 18.68 8.26
N GLY A 52 -24.27 19.92 8.73
CA GLY A 52 -25.00 20.26 9.96
C GLY A 52 -26.51 20.07 9.90
N THR A 53 -27.11 19.93 8.71
CA THR A 53 -28.54 19.61 8.56
C THR A 53 -28.89 18.20 9.04
N CYS A 54 -27.94 17.26 8.95
CA CYS A 54 -28.08 15.88 9.41
C CYS A 54 -27.21 15.57 10.64
N HIS A 55 -26.09 16.27 10.80
CA HIS A 55 -25.12 16.10 11.86
C HIS A 55 -25.08 17.33 12.76
N THR A 56 -26.17 17.57 13.49
CA THR A 56 -26.31 18.76 14.35
C THR A 56 -25.15 18.84 15.35
N GLY A 57 -24.60 20.05 15.49
CA GLY A 57 -23.56 20.35 16.47
C GLY A 57 -24.13 20.49 17.89
N ASP A 58 -23.44 19.96 18.89
CA ASP A 58 -23.68 20.25 20.31
C ASP A 58 -23.00 21.55 20.75
N ASP A 59 -23.21 21.95 22.01
CA ASP A 59 -22.61 23.15 22.61
C ASP A 59 -21.08 23.11 22.67
N LYS A 60 -20.47 21.93 22.56
CA LYS A 60 -19.01 21.72 22.52
C LYS A 60 -18.47 21.73 21.09
N GLY A 61 -19.34 21.92 20.09
CA GLY A 61 -18.99 21.89 18.67
C GLY A 61 -18.79 20.48 18.12
N ASN A 62 -19.19 19.43 18.84
CA ASN A 62 -19.19 18.07 18.31
C ASN A 62 -20.39 17.88 17.38
N MET A 63 -20.14 17.32 16.21
CA MET A 63 -21.18 16.96 15.26
C MET A 63 -21.41 15.45 15.33
N SER A 64 -22.67 15.01 15.42
CA SER A 64 -23.01 13.58 15.53
C SER A 64 -22.27 12.76 14.48
N ARG A 65 -21.77 11.57 14.86
CA ARG A 65 -20.92 10.69 14.02
C ARG A 65 -19.52 11.24 13.73
N ILE A 66 -19.42 12.43 13.14
CA ILE A 66 -18.18 13.01 12.61
C ILE A 66 -17.14 13.16 13.72
N SER A 67 -17.56 13.65 14.89
CA SER A 67 -16.69 13.89 16.04
C SER A 67 -16.16 12.63 16.73
N TRP A 68 -16.66 11.43 16.37
CA TRP A 68 -16.27 10.17 17.00
C TRP A 68 -15.58 9.20 16.04
N VAL A 69 -15.12 9.70 14.89
CA VAL A 69 -14.31 8.94 13.94
C VAL A 69 -13.10 9.75 13.46
N ARG A 70 -11.99 9.05 13.21
CA ARG A 70 -10.81 9.56 12.51
C ARG A 70 -10.40 8.58 11.42
N THR A 71 -9.81 9.07 10.33
CA THR A 71 -9.37 8.21 9.22
C THR A 71 -8.37 8.90 8.30
N THR A 72 -7.89 8.18 7.29
CA THR A 72 -7.03 8.69 6.22
C THR A 72 -7.81 9.64 5.29
N PRO A 73 -7.11 10.43 4.46
CA PRO A 73 -7.76 11.26 3.44
C PRO A 73 -8.71 10.48 2.52
N GLU A 74 -8.30 9.29 2.08
CA GLU A 74 -9.13 8.39 1.27
C GLU A 74 -10.40 7.96 2.02
N GLY A 75 -10.29 7.68 3.32
CA GLY A 75 -11.43 7.32 4.16
C GLY A 75 -12.45 8.45 4.27
N TRP A 76 -12.00 9.69 4.46
CA TRP A 76 -12.87 10.87 4.46
C TRP A 76 -13.54 11.09 3.10
N ALA A 77 -12.79 11.00 2.01
CA ALA A 77 -13.34 11.11 0.67
C ALA A 77 -14.38 10.02 0.38
N GLN A 78 -14.15 8.78 0.84
CA GLN A 78 -15.09 7.68 0.72
C GLN A 78 -16.37 7.93 1.52
N ALA A 79 -16.27 8.45 2.75
CA ALA A 79 -17.43 8.80 3.57
C ALA A 79 -18.29 9.89 2.92
N ILE A 80 -17.67 10.96 2.42
CA ILE A 80 -18.39 12.05 1.73
C ILE A 80 -19.04 11.53 0.46
N LYS A 81 -18.33 10.73 -0.35
CA LYS A 81 -18.90 10.12 -1.55
C LYS A 81 -20.09 9.23 -1.24
N ARG A 82 -20.07 8.49 -0.12
CA ARG A 82 -21.22 7.73 0.36
C ARG A 82 -22.40 8.65 0.68
N MET A 83 -22.18 9.80 1.32
CA MET A 83 -23.25 10.77 1.61
C MET A 83 -23.85 11.37 0.34
N VAL A 84 -23.04 11.67 -0.68
CA VAL A 84 -23.54 12.11 -1.99
C VAL A 84 -24.41 11.04 -2.62
N ARG A 85 -23.93 9.79 -2.66
CA ARG A 85 -24.60 8.70 -3.38
C ARG A 85 -25.84 8.14 -2.68
N LEU A 86 -25.81 8.04 -1.35
CA LEU A 86 -26.86 7.36 -0.58
C LEU A 86 -27.80 8.33 0.14
N ASN A 87 -27.33 9.55 0.44
CA ASN A 87 -28.05 10.51 1.28
C ASN A 87 -28.31 11.85 0.56
N GLY A 88 -27.94 11.98 -0.71
CA GLY A 88 -28.25 13.15 -1.54
C GLY A 88 -27.51 14.43 -1.14
N LEU A 89 -26.36 14.33 -0.47
CA LEU A 89 -25.54 15.49 -0.13
C LEU A 89 -25.18 16.29 -1.40
N SER A 90 -25.60 17.55 -1.44
CA SER A 90 -25.22 18.49 -2.50
C SER A 90 -23.91 19.19 -2.12
N ILE A 91 -22.86 18.93 -2.90
CA ILE A 91 -21.53 19.46 -2.66
C ILE A 91 -20.76 19.53 -3.98
N THR A 92 -20.00 20.59 -4.19
CA THR A 92 -19.10 20.70 -5.35
C THR A 92 -17.82 19.88 -5.13
N PRO A 93 -17.10 19.51 -6.21
CA PRO A 93 -15.79 18.87 -6.08
C PRO A 93 -14.79 19.69 -5.26
N GLU A 94 -14.82 21.01 -5.38
CA GLU A 94 -13.95 21.95 -4.66
C GLU A 94 -14.25 21.94 -3.16
N GLU A 95 -15.52 22.05 -2.78
CA GLU A 95 -15.95 21.97 -1.38
C GLU A 95 -15.63 20.59 -0.78
N SER A 96 -15.85 19.51 -1.52
CA SER A 96 -15.52 18.15 -1.09
C SER A 96 -14.04 18.00 -0.78
N ARG A 97 -13.15 18.46 -1.67
CA ARG A 97 -11.70 18.46 -1.43
C ARG A 97 -11.30 19.31 -0.22
N ALA A 98 -11.94 20.47 -0.03
CA ALA A 98 -11.69 21.32 1.13
C ALA A 98 -12.10 20.64 2.44
N ILE A 99 -13.28 20.00 2.48
CA ILE A 99 -13.75 19.22 3.64
C ILE A 99 -12.80 18.05 3.92
N VAL A 100 -12.40 17.28 2.91
CA VAL A 100 -11.43 16.17 3.08
C VAL A 100 -10.15 16.68 3.70
N LYS A 101 -9.59 17.80 3.21
CA LYS A 101 -8.38 18.40 3.76
C LYS A 101 -8.55 18.83 5.22
N SER A 102 -9.67 19.47 5.54
CA SER A 102 -9.98 19.94 6.90
C SER A 102 -10.15 18.79 7.89
N LEU A 103 -10.95 17.77 7.53
CA LEU A 103 -11.18 16.58 8.36
C LEU A 103 -9.94 15.68 8.43
N SER A 104 -9.12 15.59 7.39
CA SER A 104 -7.86 14.86 7.47
C SER A 104 -6.88 15.51 8.45
N SER A 105 -6.97 16.82 8.66
CA SER A 105 -6.11 17.54 9.61
C SER A 105 -6.61 17.35 11.04
N SER A 106 -7.89 17.67 11.28
CA SER A 106 -8.51 17.63 12.61
C SER A 106 -8.88 16.23 13.10
N HIS A 107 -9.35 15.37 12.20
CA HIS A 107 -9.82 14.01 12.45
C HIS A 107 -9.02 13.00 11.61
N GLY A 108 -7.71 13.24 11.48
CA GLY A 108 -6.77 12.36 10.80
C GLY A 108 -6.18 11.27 11.69
N LEU A 109 -5.40 10.39 11.07
CA LEU A 109 -4.52 9.46 11.78
C LEU A 109 -3.17 10.11 12.10
N ALA A 110 -2.56 9.72 13.22
CA ALA A 110 -1.14 9.97 13.47
C ALA A 110 -0.26 9.23 12.43
N PRO A 111 0.96 9.71 12.15
CA PRO A 111 1.90 9.03 11.28
C PRO A 111 2.12 7.56 11.65
N GLU A 112 2.24 7.25 12.94
CA GLU A 112 2.45 5.91 13.48
C GLU A 112 1.22 5.01 13.25
N GLU A 113 0.02 5.56 13.43
CA GLU A 113 -1.25 4.88 13.18
C GLU A 113 -1.45 4.56 11.70
N ALA A 114 -1.05 5.47 10.81
CA ALA A 114 -1.21 5.31 9.37
C ALA A 114 -0.16 4.35 8.77
N ARG A 115 1.05 4.31 9.33
CA ARG A 115 2.18 3.55 8.78
C ARG A 115 1.85 2.08 8.55
N THR A 116 1.10 1.46 9.47
CA THR A 116 0.74 0.04 9.41
C THR A 116 -0.27 -0.29 8.32
N VAL A 117 -0.97 0.71 7.77
CA VAL A 117 -2.00 0.54 6.74
C VAL A 117 -1.66 1.26 5.43
N MET A 118 -0.47 1.85 5.30
CA MET A 118 -0.03 2.60 4.11
C MET A 118 -0.05 1.78 2.83
N TYR A 119 0.05 0.44 2.91
CA TYR A 119 -0.08 -0.43 1.75
C TYR A 119 -1.42 -0.28 1.02
N LEU A 120 -2.46 0.18 1.74
CA LEU A 120 -3.79 0.42 1.18
C LEU A 120 -3.85 1.64 0.25
N PRO A 121 -3.48 2.87 0.67
CA PRO A 121 -3.38 4.01 -0.24
C PRO A 121 -2.26 3.85 -1.28
N GLU A 122 -1.23 3.05 -0.99
CA GLU A 122 -0.19 2.67 -1.97
C GLU A 122 -0.68 1.64 -3.01
N LYS A 123 -1.90 1.10 -2.86
CA LYS A 123 -2.50 0.12 -3.78
C LYS A 123 -1.64 -1.12 -3.96
N ARG A 124 -1.03 -1.60 -2.88
CA ARG A 124 -0.26 -2.85 -2.91
C ARG A 124 -1.22 -4.03 -2.86
N THR A 125 -1.08 -4.93 -3.83
CA THR A 125 -1.69 -6.26 -3.77
C THR A 125 -0.76 -7.15 -2.96
N LEU A 126 -1.16 -7.50 -1.75
CA LEU A 126 -0.38 -8.35 -0.84
C LEU A 126 -1.30 -9.26 -0.02
N ASP A 127 -0.71 -10.33 0.51
CA ASP A 127 -1.36 -11.16 1.51
C ASP A 127 -1.29 -10.46 2.87
N GLU A 128 -2.47 -10.14 3.45
CA GLU A 128 -2.56 -9.44 4.73
C GLU A 128 -2.23 -10.38 5.89
N THR A 129 -1.01 -10.24 6.42
CA THR A 129 -0.50 -11.03 7.55
C THR A 129 -0.84 -10.44 8.92
N ASN A 130 -1.41 -9.24 8.95
CA ASN A 130 -1.80 -8.51 10.17
C ASN A 130 -3.22 -8.86 10.67
N ILE A 131 -3.90 -9.79 10.02
CA ILE A 131 -5.22 -10.28 10.46
C ILE A 131 -4.97 -11.22 11.65
N PRO A 132 -5.53 -10.94 12.84
CA PRO A 132 -5.14 -11.64 14.06
C PRO A 132 -5.54 -13.11 14.07
N ASN A 133 -6.66 -13.47 13.42
CA ASN A 133 -7.22 -14.82 13.40
C ASN A 133 -8.32 -14.97 12.33
N GLU A 134 -8.85 -16.18 12.13
CA GLU A 134 -9.82 -16.50 11.08
C GLU A 134 -11.22 -15.99 11.40
N THR A 135 -11.62 -15.91 12.68
CA THR A 135 -12.85 -15.20 13.08
C THR A 135 -12.82 -13.77 12.56
N MET A 136 -11.70 -13.08 12.71
CA MET A 136 -11.57 -11.71 12.26
C MET A 136 -11.47 -11.58 10.74
N ARG A 137 -10.77 -12.50 10.08
CA ARG A 137 -10.79 -12.60 8.61
C ARG A 137 -12.22 -12.70 8.10
N GLY A 138 -13.01 -13.60 8.68
CA GLY A 138 -14.40 -13.82 8.32
C GLY A 138 -15.33 -12.63 8.60
N ALA A 139 -15.11 -11.88 9.67
CA ALA A 139 -15.94 -10.72 10.00
C ALA A 139 -15.58 -9.45 9.21
N CYS A 140 -14.30 -9.19 8.98
CA CYS A 140 -13.84 -7.86 8.52
C CYS A 140 -13.01 -7.86 7.24
N ALA A 141 -12.58 -9.03 6.73
CA ALA A 141 -11.71 -9.14 5.56
C ALA A 141 -12.28 -10.04 4.45
N ALA A 142 -13.53 -10.50 4.57
CA ALA A 142 -14.15 -11.40 3.60
C ALA A 142 -14.58 -10.70 2.28
N CYS A 143 -14.74 -9.37 2.30
CA CYS A 143 -15.25 -8.61 1.15
C CYS A 143 -14.27 -7.55 0.63
N HIS A 144 -13.50 -6.94 1.52
CA HIS A 144 -12.50 -5.92 1.25
C HIS A 144 -11.28 -6.14 2.16
N SER A 145 -10.16 -5.49 1.87
CA SER A 145 -8.94 -5.56 2.69
C SER A 145 -9.21 -5.26 4.17
N TYR A 146 -8.52 -5.96 5.07
CA TYR A 146 -8.50 -5.69 6.51
C TYR A 146 -7.86 -4.35 6.86
N ALA A 147 -6.99 -3.84 6.00
CA ALA A 147 -6.48 -2.47 6.06
C ALA A 147 -7.59 -1.43 6.14
N GLN A 148 -8.74 -1.71 5.52
CA GLN A 148 -9.85 -0.76 5.46
C GLN A 148 -10.36 -0.43 6.86
N PRO A 149 -10.84 -1.37 7.71
CA PRO A 149 -11.20 -1.04 9.08
C PRO A 149 -10.01 -0.48 9.89
N LEU A 150 -8.79 -1.01 9.71
CA LEU A 150 -7.62 -0.50 10.44
C LEU A 150 -7.18 0.91 10.02
N SER A 151 -7.65 1.43 8.89
CA SER A 151 -7.46 2.82 8.46
C SER A 151 -8.45 3.80 9.13
N TRP A 152 -9.25 3.32 10.07
CA TRP A 152 -10.16 4.13 10.88
C TRP A 152 -9.84 4.00 12.36
N ARG A 153 -10.19 5.03 13.12
CA ARG A 153 -10.20 5.06 14.58
C ARG A 153 -11.58 5.55 14.99
N ARG A 154 -12.26 4.82 15.86
CA ARG A 154 -13.67 5.08 16.19
C ARG A 154 -13.95 4.85 17.66
N SER A 155 -14.97 5.53 18.19
CA SER A 155 -15.52 5.17 19.48
C SER A 155 -16.12 3.76 19.44
N LYS A 156 -16.35 3.17 20.61
CA LYS A 156 -17.07 1.89 20.71
C LYS A 156 -18.43 1.91 20.01
N LEU A 157 -19.18 3.00 20.18
CA LEU A 157 -20.50 3.15 19.57
C LEU A 157 -20.40 3.29 18.05
N GLU A 158 -19.44 4.07 17.54
CA GLU A 158 -19.22 4.21 16.10
C GLU A 158 -18.79 2.91 15.42
N TRP A 159 -18.10 2.01 16.12
CA TRP A 159 -17.85 0.64 15.63
C TRP A 159 -19.13 -0.18 15.51
N LYS A 160 -20.00 -0.13 16.53
CA LYS A 160 -21.31 -0.79 16.49
C LYS A 160 -22.18 -0.26 15.36
N GLN A 161 -22.26 1.06 15.22
CA GLN A 161 -23.06 1.69 14.16
C GLN A 161 -22.48 1.42 12.76
N LEU A 162 -21.16 1.23 12.63
CA LEU A 162 -20.56 0.75 11.38
C LEU A 162 -21.03 -0.67 11.04
N GLN A 163 -21.03 -1.59 12.02
CA GLN A 163 -21.53 -2.94 11.80
C GLN A 163 -23.01 -2.92 11.40
N ASP A 164 -23.84 -2.13 12.09
CA ASP A 164 -25.26 -2.01 11.76
C ASP A 164 -25.48 -1.47 10.35
N LEU A 165 -24.66 -0.51 9.91
CA LEU A 165 -24.69 -0.02 8.53
C LEU A 165 -24.38 -1.15 7.53
N HIS A 166 -23.39 -2.00 7.80
CA HIS A 166 -23.07 -3.12 6.92
C HIS A 166 -24.20 -4.14 6.85
N VAL A 167 -24.79 -4.49 8.00
CA VAL A 167 -25.94 -5.39 8.09
C VAL A 167 -27.14 -4.83 7.32
N ALA A 168 -27.41 -3.54 7.47
CA ALA A 168 -28.54 -2.88 6.82
C ALA A 168 -28.39 -2.78 5.30
N LEU A 169 -27.15 -2.57 4.80
CA LEU A 169 -26.89 -2.40 3.37
C LEU A 169 -26.62 -3.73 2.64
N TYR A 170 -26.09 -4.75 3.33
CA TYR A 170 -25.57 -5.94 2.69
C TYR A 170 -25.98 -7.21 3.44
N SER A 171 -26.91 -7.98 2.85
CA SER A 171 -27.33 -9.29 3.39
C SER A 171 -26.18 -10.28 3.55
N GLN A 172 -25.14 -10.18 2.72
CA GLN A 172 -23.93 -11.00 2.85
C GLN A 172 -23.12 -10.62 4.10
N ALA A 173 -23.06 -9.34 4.47
CA ALA A 173 -22.40 -8.93 5.70
C ALA A 173 -23.16 -9.43 6.92
N ASP A 174 -24.50 -9.34 6.91
CA ASP A 174 -25.36 -9.93 7.95
C ASP A 174 -25.11 -11.44 8.11
N ALA A 175 -25.06 -12.17 7.00
CA ALA A 175 -24.76 -13.59 6.99
C ALA A 175 -23.37 -13.91 7.53
N GLN A 176 -22.34 -13.10 7.24
CA GLN A 176 -20.99 -13.30 7.79
C GLN A 176 -20.92 -12.99 9.28
N TYR A 177 -21.53 -11.89 9.73
CA TYR A 177 -21.46 -11.48 11.13
C TYR A 177 -22.18 -12.43 12.07
N ARG A 178 -23.27 -13.07 11.64
CA ARG A 178 -24.03 -14.05 12.45
C ARG A 178 -23.40 -15.44 12.49
N ARG A 179 -22.31 -15.71 11.74
CA ARG A 179 -21.60 -16.99 11.86
C ARG A 179 -20.97 -17.09 13.25
N PRO A 180 -20.87 -18.30 13.83
CA PRO A 180 -20.09 -18.51 15.04
C PRO A 180 -18.63 -18.09 14.82
N ALA A 181 -18.04 -17.50 15.84
CA ALA A 181 -16.60 -17.30 15.92
C ALA A 181 -15.92 -18.67 16.11
N GLU A 182 -14.93 -18.95 15.28
CA GLU A 182 -14.32 -20.28 15.11
C GLU A 182 -13.14 -20.50 16.05
N ASP A 183 -12.40 -19.43 16.37
CA ASP A 183 -11.13 -19.44 17.11
C ASP A 183 -11.11 -18.42 18.26
N SER A 184 -12.29 -17.94 18.70
CA SER A 184 -12.41 -17.06 19.87
C SER A 184 -12.76 -17.83 21.15
N GLU A 185 -12.13 -17.43 22.26
CA GLU A 185 -12.58 -17.85 23.60
C GLU A 185 -14.03 -17.41 23.83
N GLN A 186 -14.86 -18.34 24.33
CA GLN A 186 -16.26 -18.05 24.63
C GLN A 186 -16.35 -17.32 25.98
N PRO A 187 -17.18 -16.26 26.11
CA PRO A 187 -17.38 -15.57 27.38
C PRO A 187 -17.85 -16.54 28.48
N VAL A 188 -17.27 -16.40 29.68
CA VAL A 188 -17.63 -17.23 30.85
C VAL A 188 -19.11 -17.07 31.16
N GLY A 189 -19.83 -18.18 31.32
CA GLY A 189 -21.25 -18.21 31.65
C GLY A 189 -22.20 -18.08 30.45
N ARG A 190 -21.69 -17.98 29.21
CA ARG A 190 -22.51 -18.05 28.00
C ARG A 190 -22.96 -19.49 27.73
N ASP A 191 -24.20 -19.68 27.28
CA ASP A 191 -24.71 -21.01 26.90
C ASP A 191 -23.83 -21.60 25.78
N PRO A 192 -23.29 -22.82 25.91
CA PRO A 192 -22.51 -23.47 24.84
C PRO A 192 -23.19 -23.54 23.47
N LYS A 193 -24.53 -23.44 23.42
CA LYS A 193 -25.33 -23.40 22.19
C LYS A 193 -25.42 -22.00 21.57
N ASP A 194 -25.24 -20.95 22.36
CA ASP A 194 -25.22 -19.56 21.91
C ASP A 194 -23.77 -19.09 21.80
N LYS A 195 -23.08 -19.53 20.73
CA LYS A 195 -21.69 -19.14 20.52
C LYS A 195 -21.58 -17.66 20.20
N LEU A 196 -20.52 -17.02 20.71
CA LEU A 196 -20.11 -15.69 20.26
C LEU A 196 -20.04 -15.67 18.74
N THR A 197 -20.71 -14.70 18.13
CA THR A 197 -20.69 -14.53 16.68
C THR A 197 -19.46 -13.76 16.22
N ARG A 198 -19.09 -13.88 14.95
CA ARG A 198 -17.95 -13.14 14.37
C ARG A 198 -18.13 -11.62 14.51
N GLY A 199 -19.37 -11.12 14.36
CA GLY A 199 -19.69 -9.71 14.56
C GLY A 199 -19.51 -9.25 16.01
N GLU A 200 -20.04 -10.00 16.98
CA GLU A 200 -19.82 -9.68 18.40
C GLU A 200 -18.33 -9.72 18.77
N TYR A 201 -17.58 -10.71 18.29
CA TYR A 201 -16.13 -10.77 18.49
C TYR A 201 -15.44 -9.51 17.95
N ALA A 202 -15.78 -9.08 16.72
CA ALA A 202 -15.23 -7.87 16.11
C ALA A 202 -15.45 -6.62 16.98
N LEU A 203 -16.64 -6.47 17.58
CA LEU A 203 -16.97 -5.35 18.47
C LEU A 203 -16.21 -5.37 19.80
N THR A 204 -15.68 -6.51 20.22
CA THR A 204 -14.77 -6.57 21.38
C THR A 204 -13.32 -6.27 21.02
N TYR A 205 -12.92 -6.52 19.76
CA TYR A 205 -11.55 -6.40 19.29
C TYR A 205 -11.23 -5.01 18.73
N LEU A 206 -12.04 -4.51 17.79
CA LEU A 206 -11.76 -3.27 17.05
C LEU A 206 -11.63 -2.03 17.96
N PRO A 207 -12.47 -1.81 18.99
CA PRO A 207 -12.27 -0.67 19.88
C PRO A 207 -10.95 -0.71 20.67
N LYS A 208 -10.33 -1.89 20.85
CA LYS A 208 -9.04 -2.03 21.55
C LYS A 208 -7.87 -1.65 20.65
N VAL A 209 -7.90 -2.06 19.38
CA VAL A 209 -6.79 -1.85 18.44
C VAL A 209 -6.95 -0.61 17.56
N ALA A 210 -8.17 -0.07 17.48
CA ALA A 210 -8.54 1.05 16.62
C ALA A 210 -9.56 1.98 17.30
N GLY A 211 -9.33 2.28 18.58
CA GLY A 211 -10.13 3.22 19.37
C GLY A 211 -9.96 4.69 18.93
N LEU A 212 -10.92 5.55 19.25
CA LEU A 212 -10.93 6.96 18.84
C LEU A 212 -9.70 7.73 19.35
N HIS A 213 -9.37 7.55 20.63
CA HIS A 213 -8.25 8.24 21.29
C HIS A 213 -7.08 7.29 21.46
N THR A 214 -5.89 7.72 21.03
CA THR A 214 -4.65 6.98 21.15
C THR A 214 -3.53 7.91 21.63
N PRO A 215 -2.52 7.40 22.36
CA PRO A 215 -1.35 8.19 22.74
C PRO A 215 -0.63 8.82 21.54
N GLU A 216 -0.53 8.08 20.44
CA GLU A 216 0.12 8.53 19.20
C GLU A 216 -0.62 9.74 18.61
N TRP A 217 -1.96 9.69 18.56
CA TRP A 217 -2.75 10.80 18.05
C TRP A 217 -2.76 12.01 18.98
N ALA A 218 -2.81 11.81 20.30
CA ALA A 218 -2.69 12.91 21.26
C ALA A 218 -1.33 13.63 21.11
N ALA A 219 -0.24 12.87 20.95
CA ALA A 219 1.09 13.42 20.72
C ALA A 219 1.20 14.13 19.36
N TRP A 220 0.60 13.57 18.31
CA TRP A 220 0.66 14.15 16.95
C TRP A 220 -0.20 15.40 16.78
N SER A 221 -1.47 15.34 17.18
CA SER A 221 -2.43 16.44 17.02
C SER A 221 -1.94 17.74 17.66
N ALA A 222 -1.29 17.67 18.83
CA ALA A 222 -0.73 18.82 19.52
C ALA A 222 0.46 19.49 18.81
N ARG A 223 1.13 18.80 17.88
CA ARG A 223 2.34 19.26 17.18
C ARG A 223 2.20 19.31 15.66
N GLN A 224 1.00 19.11 15.14
CA GLN A 224 0.72 19.23 13.71
C GLN A 224 1.16 20.61 13.22
N ARG A 225 1.78 20.63 12.04
CA ARG A 225 2.33 21.84 11.44
C ARG A 225 2.21 21.76 9.92
N ASN A 226 2.23 22.93 9.29
CA ASN A 226 2.34 23.00 7.84
C ASN A 226 3.61 22.27 7.38
N PRO A 227 3.51 21.44 6.32
CA PRO A 227 4.63 20.69 5.78
C PRO A 227 5.68 21.64 5.18
N ARG A 228 6.97 21.37 5.43
CA ARG A 228 8.11 22.13 4.90
C ARG A 228 8.97 21.21 4.04
N LEU A 229 8.38 20.72 2.96
CA LEU A 229 9.01 19.70 2.10
C LEU A 229 9.84 20.28 0.94
N ALA A 230 9.73 21.59 0.68
CA ALA A 230 10.50 22.23 -0.37
C ALA A 230 12.01 22.00 -0.19
N GLY A 231 12.71 21.83 -1.32
CA GLY A 231 14.12 21.47 -1.38
C GLY A 231 14.36 20.18 -2.18
N GLN A 232 15.62 19.79 -2.23
CA GLN A 232 16.05 18.59 -2.94
C GLN A 232 15.97 17.35 -2.04
N TRP A 233 15.52 16.25 -2.64
CA TRP A 233 15.44 14.93 -2.01
C TRP A 233 16.21 13.92 -2.87
N LEU A 234 16.95 13.04 -2.22
CA LEU A 234 17.61 11.90 -2.84
C LEU A 234 16.60 10.77 -2.96
N VAL A 235 16.54 10.14 -4.13
CA VAL A 235 15.59 9.08 -4.46
C VAL A 235 16.33 7.74 -4.54
N VAL A 236 15.78 6.72 -3.88
CA VAL A 236 16.06 5.32 -4.17
C VAL A 236 14.75 4.67 -4.55
N ALA A 237 14.69 4.04 -5.72
CA ALA A 237 13.48 3.38 -6.19
C ALA A 237 13.75 1.99 -6.76
N SER A 238 12.73 1.14 -6.75
CA SER A 238 12.74 -0.15 -7.43
C SER A 238 11.43 -0.37 -8.16
N VAL A 239 11.50 -0.97 -9.35
CA VAL A 239 10.34 -1.35 -10.15
C VAL A 239 10.50 -2.82 -10.54
N PRO A 240 9.55 -3.69 -10.17
CA PRO A 240 9.60 -5.10 -10.56
C PRO A 240 9.83 -5.26 -12.06
N GLY A 241 10.77 -6.11 -12.45
CA GLY A 241 11.13 -6.38 -13.86
C GLY A 241 11.92 -5.27 -14.56
N LYS A 242 12.16 -4.12 -13.90
CA LYS A 242 12.96 -3.01 -14.44
C LYS A 242 14.17 -2.67 -13.56
N GLY A 243 14.24 -3.23 -12.36
CA GLY A 243 15.38 -3.10 -11.46
C GLY A 243 15.35 -1.85 -10.58
N ARG A 244 16.53 -1.45 -10.11
CA ARG A 244 16.70 -0.35 -9.14
C ARG A 244 17.12 0.94 -9.81
N PHE A 245 16.74 2.05 -9.20
CA PHE A 245 17.02 3.40 -9.64
C PHE A 245 17.52 4.23 -8.45
N ILE A 246 18.38 5.19 -8.74
CA ILE A 246 18.70 6.28 -7.81
C ILE A 246 18.50 7.61 -8.50
N GLY A 247 18.32 8.69 -7.75
CA GLY A 247 18.14 9.99 -8.37
C GLY A 247 17.91 11.12 -7.41
N GLU A 248 17.37 12.19 -7.95
CA GLU A 248 17.04 13.42 -7.23
C GLU A 248 15.57 13.79 -7.54
N LEU A 249 14.88 14.31 -6.53
CA LEU A 249 13.54 14.85 -6.58
C LEU A 249 13.59 16.27 -6.03
N ASP A 250 13.39 17.25 -6.90
CA ASP A 250 13.23 18.64 -6.50
C ASP A 250 11.76 18.91 -6.17
N VAL A 251 11.53 19.37 -4.94
CA VAL A 251 10.20 19.75 -4.44
C VAL A 251 10.15 21.26 -4.30
N ALA A 252 9.20 21.91 -4.97
CA ALA A 252 8.99 23.35 -4.89
C ALA A 252 7.60 23.67 -4.30
N PRO A 253 7.42 24.82 -3.62
CA PRO A 253 6.11 25.24 -3.13
C PRO A 253 5.07 25.35 -4.25
N GLY A 254 3.86 24.90 -3.96
CA GLY A 254 2.68 25.03 -4.81
C GLY A 254 1.88 26.29 -4.50
N LYS A 255 0.57 26.26 -4.82
CA LYS A 255 -0.33 27.42 -4.64
C LYS A 255 -0.73 27.65 -3.18
N ALA A 256 -0.79 26.58 -2.38
CA ALA A 256 -1.05 26.64 -0.94
C ALA A 256 0.11 26.01 -0.15
N ALA A 257 0.15 26.26 1.16
CA ALA A 257 1.25 25.89 2.05
C ALA A 257 1.54 24.37 2.13
N ASP A 258 0.56 23.54 1.80
CA ASP A 258 0.59 22.08 1.81
C ASP A 258 0.62 21.47 0.40
N GLU A 259 0.79 22.30 -0.62
CA GLU A 259 0.84 21.89 -2.01
C GLU A 259 2.23 22.11 -2.58
N PHE A 260 2.62 21.26 -3.52
CA PHE A 260 3.96 21.24 -4.06
C PHE A 260 3.94 20.89 -5.55
N THR A 261 4.95 21.36 -6.27
CA THR A 261 5.32 20.86 -7.60
C THR A 261 6.60 20.05 -7.49
N THR A 262 6.77 19.06 -8.37
CA THR A 262 7.91 18.15 -8.33
C THR A 262 8.57 17.96 -9.69
N SER A 263 9.89 17.79 -9.68
CA SER A 263 10.68 17.35 -10.82
C SER A 263 11.66 16.29 -10.34
N ALA A 264 11.62 15.09 -10.93
CA ALA A 264 12.49 13.98 -10.57
C ALA A 264 13.36 13.57 -11.75
N THR A 265 14.61 13.21 -11.49
CA THR A 265 15.49 12.53 -12.44
C THR A 265 16.04 11.26 -11.80
N LEU A 266 15.73 10.11 -12.39
CA LEU A 266 16.13 8.79 -11.94
C LEU A 266 17.10 8.17 -12.93
N ARG A 267 18.14 7.51 -12.43
CA ARG A 267 19.10 6.72 -13.19
C ARG A 267 18.97 5.25 -12.81
N SER A 268 18.77 4.41 -13.82
CA SER A 268 18.76 2.95 -13.71
C SER A 268 20.15 2.46 -13.28
N LEU A 269 20.17 1.58 -12.29
CA LEU A 269 21.38 0.89 -11.83
C LEU A 269 21.73 -0.30 -12.72
N THR A 270 20.79 -0.75 -13.56
CA THR A 270 20.95 -1.91 -14.45
C THR A 270 21.68 -1.53 -15.73
N ASP A 271 21.22 -0.49 -16.42
CA ASP A 271 21.70 -0.08 -17.76
C ASP A 271 22.20 1.37 -17.82
N GLY A 272 22.09 2.13 -16.73
CA GLY A 272 22.48 3.54 -16.67
C GLY A 272 21.50 4.50 -17.35
N GLY A 273 20.39 4.01 -17.90
CA GLY A 273 19.35 4.81 -18.53
C GLY A 273 18.73 5.82 -17.56
N THR A 274 18.24 6.95 -18.08
CA THR A 274 17.67 8.03 -17.26
C THR A 274 16.21 8.26 -17.56
N ILE A 275 15.46 8.65 -16.53
CA ILE A 275 14.01 8.89 -16.57
C ILE A 275 13.73 10.17 -15.83
N SER A 276 13.06 11.10 -16.50
CA SER A 276 12.61 12.34 -15.88
C SER A 276 11.10 12.31 -15.68
N ARG A 277 10.63 12.82 -14.54
CA ARG A 277 9.21 12.92 -14.19
C ARG A 277 8.90 14.31 -13.69
N SER A 278 7.74 14.84 -14.08
CA SER A 278 7.20 16.10 -13.54
C SER A 278 5.86 15.83 -12.87
N GLY A 279 5.58 16.52 -11.76
CA GLY A 279 4.41 16.21 -10.96
C GLY A 279 3.96 17.32 -10.01
N THR A 280 2.95 16.98 -9.23
CA THR A 280 2.39 17.82 -8.16
C THR A 280 1.99 16.95 -6.98
N GLY A 281 1.92 17.52 -5.78
CA GLY A 281 1.45 16.81 -4.60
C GLY A 281 0.78 17.72 -3.57
N ILE A 282 -0.03 17.09 -2.73
CA ILE A 282 -0.66 17.69 -1.55
C ILE A 282 -0.28 16.84 -0.34
N VAL A 283 -0.03 17.48 0.80
CA VAL A 283 0.23 16.80 2.06
C VAL A 283 -0.94 16.98 3.01
N TYR A 284 -1.56 15.86 3.38
CA TYR A 284 -2.59 15.80 4.40
C TYR A 284 -1.99 15.53 5.78
N ALA A 285 -2.60 16.11 6.80
CA ALA A 285 -2.24 15.90 8.21
C ALA A 285 -0.76 16.17 8.54
N GLY A 286 -0.01 16.88 7.69
CA GLY A 286 1.41 17.21 7.86
C GLY A 286 2.42 16.14 7.44
N TYR A 287 1.98 14.95 6.99
CA TYR A 287 2.87 13.84 6.62
C TYR A 287 2.41 12.97 5.44
N SER A 288 1.11 12.93 5.15
CA SER A 288 0.53 11.99 4.18
C SER A 288 0.47 12.65 2.81
N TRP A 289 1.46 12.36 1.96
CA TRP A 289 1.56 12.92 0.62
C TRP A 289 0.71 12.16 -0.38
N ARG A 290 -0.03 12.90 -1.20
CA ARG A 290 -0.78 12.41 -2.35
C ARG A 290 -0.45 13.24 -3.57
N GLY A 291 0.13 12.60 -4.56
CA GLY A 291 0.64 13.28 -5.74
C GLY A 291 0.30 12.58 -7.03
N SER A 292 0.76 13.19 -8.12
CA SER A 292 0.74 12.63 -9.45
C SER A 292 1.97 13.11 -10.20
N SER A 293 2.57 12.21 -11.00
CA SER A 293 3.70 12.55 -11.87
C SER A 293 3.64 11.78 -13.18
N LYS A 294 4.32 12.28 -14.20
CA LYS A 294 4.45 11.61 -15.51
C LYS A 294 5.81 11.91 -16.15
N GLY A 295 6.27 10.97 -16.98
CA GLY A 295 7.39 11.19 -17.89
C GLY A 295 6.94 11.70 -19.26
N ASN A 296 7.85 11.64 -20.24
CA ASN A 296 7.64 12.24 -21.57
C ASN A 296 6.86 11.34 -22.55
N ALA A 297 6.95 10.01 -22.42
CA ALA A 297 6.25 9.08 -23.31
C ALA A 297 5.96 7.74 -22.62
N ALA A 298 4.81 7.14 -22.97
CA ALA A 298 4.42 5.78 -22.62
C ALA A 298 3.70 5.16 -23.82
N ALA A 299 4.20 4.01 -24.28
CA ALA A 299 3.70 3.21 -25.40
C ALA A 299 3.25 1.80 -24.95
N LYS A 300 3.89 1.23 -23.94
CA LYS A 300 3.53 -0.06 -23.33
C LYS A 300 2.84 0.15 -21.97
N PRO A 301 2.02 -0.81 -21.52
CA PRO A 301 1.33 -0.72 -20.23
C PRO A 301 2.29 -0.54 -19.03
N ASP A 302 3.47 -1.17 -19.09
CA ASP A 302 4.50 -1.17 -18.05
C ASP A 302 5.56 -0.07 -18.23
N ASP A 303 5.33 0.91 -19.11
CA ASP A 303 6.32 1.94 -19.37
C ASP A 303 6.52 2.86 -18.18
N LEU A 304 7.78 3.02 -17.81
CA LEU A 304 8.24 3.82 -16.69
C LEU A 304 7.87 5.31 -16.81
N GLY A 305 7.59 5.81 -18.01
CA GLY A 305 7.12 7.18 -18.27
C GLY A 305 5.62 7.41 -18.01
N SER A 306 4.86 6.35 -17.71
CA SER A 306 3.40 6.43 -17.51
C SER A 306 3.00 7.44 -16.44
N ALA A 307 1.81 8.02 -16.61
CA ALA A 307 1.19 8.86 -15.61
C ALA A 307 0.92 8.00 -14.36
N ALA A 308 1.51 8.40 -13.24
CA ALA A 308 1.43 7.68 -11.98
C ALA A 308 0.75 8.54 -10.93
N ARG A 309 0.04 7.87 -10.01
CA ARG A 309 -0.38 8.41 -8.72
C ARG A 309 0.73 8.14 -7.70
N GLU A 310 0.81 8.98 -6.69
CA GLU A 310 1.83 8.88 -5.65
C GLU A 310 1.14 8.84 -4.29
N ALA A 311 1.46 7.83 -3.49
CA ALA A 311 1.11 7.78 -2.07
C ALA A 311 2.40 7.60 -1.28
N MET A 312 2.75 8.60 -0.49
CA MET A 312 3.98 8.59 0.32
C MET A 312 3.67 8.96 1.77
N TRP A 313 4.36 8.30 2.68
CA TRP A 313 4.43 8.64 4.09
C TRP A 313 5.73 9.39 4.35
N PHE A 314 5.63 10.67 4.73
CA PHE A 314 6.78 11.45 5.19
C PHE A 314 6.98 11.25 6.69
N ALA A 315 8.22 11.10 7.12
CA ALA A 315 8.52 11.04 8.54
C ALA A 315 8.16 12.37 9.24
N PRO A 316 7.75 12.34 10.53
CA PRO A 316 7.41 13.54 11.29
C PRO A 316 8.52 14.63 11.34
N ASP A 317 9.77 14.21 11.26
CA ASP A 317 10.96 15.07 11.19
C ASP A 317 11.18 15.69 9.79
N GLN A 318 10.45 15.19 8.79
CA GLN A 318 10.53 15.56 7.37
C GLN A 318 11.94 15.41 6.79
N GLN A 319 12.71 14.41 7.25
CA GLN A 319 14.03 14.06 6.72
C GLN A 319 14.01 12.82 5.83
N SER A 320 12.95 12.00 5.93
CA SER A 320 12.77 10.84 5.07
C SER A 320 11.31 10.68 4.64
N ALA A 321 11.09 9.93 3.57
CA ALA A 321 9.77 9.47 3.17
C ALA A 321 9.86 8.10 2.50
N GLN A 322 8.75 7.38 2.50
CA GLN A 322 8.62 6.11 1.78
C GLN A 322 7.22 5.93 1.23
N GLY A 323 7.08 5.19 0.14
CA GLY A 323 5.78 4.86 -0.41
C GLY A 323 5.89 4.36 -1.85
N ARG A 324 4.88 4.67 -2.67
CA ARG A 324 4.76 4.13 -4.02
C ARG A 324 4.28 5.15 -5.03
N TRP A 325 4.89 5.13 -6.23
CA TRP A 325 4.38 5.82 -7.42
C TRP A 325 3.85 4.78 -8.39
N PHE A 326 2.54 4.72 -8.61
CA PHE A 326 1.88 3.58 -9.24
C PHE A 326 0.90 3.97 -10.35
N TRP A 327 0.67 3.04 -11.27
CA TRP A 327 -0.26 3.18 -12.39
C TRP A 327 -0.80 1.82 -12.84
N GLY A 328 -1.65 1.86 -13.86
CA GLY A 328 -2.40 0.69 -14.34
C GLY A 328 -3.82 0.68 -13.80
N ASP A 329 -4.72 0.02 -14.52
CA ASP A 329 -6.14 0.00 -14.14
C ASP A 329 -6.42 -0.79 -12.85
N TYR A 330 -5.51 -1.69 -12.48
CA TYR A 330 -5.51 -2.42 -11.22
C TYR A 330 -4.34 -2.01 -10.33
N GLN A 331 -3.64 -0.93 -10.69
CA GLN A 331 -2.50 -0.37 -9.95
C GLN A 331 -1.35 -1.37 -9.80
N GLU A 332 -1.21 -2.27 -10.76
CA GLU A 332 -0.25 -3.37 -10.78
C GLU A 332 1.20 -2.92 -11.05
N PHE A 333 1.38 -1.74 -11.64
CA PHE A 333 2.69 -1.18 -11.92
C PHE A 333 3.07 -0.09 -10.92
N GLY A 334 4.34 -0.02 -10.55
CA GLY A 334 4.80 1.09 -9.73
C GLY A 334 6.27 1.06 -9.34
N TYR A 335 6.73 2.22 -8.91
CA TYR A 335 7.97 2.42 -8.20
C TYR A 335 7.71 2.28 -6.71
N ASP A 336 8.45 1.39 -6.05
CA ASP A 336 8.66 1.52 -4.61
C ASP A 336 9.73 2.58 -4.39
N VAL A 337 9.42 3.58 -3.56
CA VAL A 337 10.23 4.79 -3.44
C VAL A 337 10.60 5.05 -1.99
N LYS A 338 11.89 5.31 -1.77
CA LYS A 338 12.43 5.90 -0.54
C LYS A 338 13.05 7.24 -0.88
N LEU A 339 12.79 8.22 -0.03
CA LEU A 339 13.33 9.57 -0.11
C LEU A 339 14.15 9.89 1.13
N VAL A 340 15.28 10.55 0.94
CA VAL A 340 16.09 11.15 2.01
C VAL A 340 16.32 12.60 1.66
N ARG A 341 16.12 13.52 2.59
CA ARG A 341 16.36 14.95 2.33
C ARG A 341 17.83 15.17 2.02
N ALA A 342 18.13 15.86 0.92
CA ALA A 342 19.49 16.23 0.59
C ALA A 342 19.98 17.30 1.58
N THR A 343 21.17 17.10 2.14
CA THR A 343 21.83 18.05 3.05
C THR A 343 23.30 18.20 2.65
N ALA A 344 24.04 19.08 3.32
CA ALA A 344 25.48 19.18 3.12
C ALA A 344 26.24 17.93 3.58
N ALA A 345 25.65 17.10 4.44
CA ALA A 345 26.28 15.86 4.90
C ALA A 345 26.32 14.81 3.77
N PRO A 346 27.36 13.97 3.73
CA PRO A 346 27.41 12.84 2.81
C PRO A 346 26.25 11.87 3.03
N ALA A 347 25.78 11.22 1.97
CA ALA A 347 24.78 10.16 2.03
C ALA A 347 25.10 9.06 1.03
N ILE A 348 24.87 7.80 1.40
CA ILE A 348 25.05 6.64 0.54
C ILE A 348 23.66 6.11 0.17
N LEU A 349 23.40 5.92 -1.13
CA LEU A 349 22.09 5.56 -1.67
C LEU A 349 22.03 4.12 -2.18
N ALA A 350 23.12 3.63 -2.77
CA ALA A 350 23.21 2.27 -3.27
C ALA A 350 24.65 1.81 -3.45
N VAL A 351 24.84 0.49 -3.47
CA VAL A 351 26.09 -0.15 -3.85
C VAL A 351 25.81 -1.12 -5.01
N THR A 352 26.67 -1.13 -6.02
CA THR A 352 26.57 -2.04 -7.17
C THR A 352 27.91 -2.70 -7.49
N PRO A 353 27.95 -4.01 -7.84
CA PRO A 353 26.83 -4.95 -7.79
C PRO A 353 26.26 -5.10 -6.37
N GLY A 354 24.96 -5.38 -6.31
CA GLY A 354 24.22 -5.48 -5.05
C GLY A 354 24.55 -6.73 -4.24
N PRO A 355 24.91 -7.87 -4.83
CA PRO A 355 25.49 -9.00 -4.09
C PRO A 355 26.95 -9.29 -4.48
N VAL A 356 27.74 -9.79 -3.54
CA VAL A 356 29.13 -10.23 -3.80
C VAL A 356 29.45 -11.58 -3.19
N LYS A 357 30.12 -12.43 -3.97
CA LYS A 357 30.46 -13.78 -3.57
C LYS A 357 31.71 -13.81 -2.69
N ALA A 358 31.66 -14.55 -1.58
CA ALA A 358 32.80 -14.79 -0.70
C ALA A 358 34.01 -15.38 -1.47
N GLY A 359 35.22 -14.94 -1.12
CA GLY A 359 36.46 -15.33 -1.80
C GLY A 359 36.74 -14.64 -3.13
N THR A 360 35.83 -13.79 -3.64
CA THR A 360 36.07 -13.05 -4.88
C THR A 360 37.18 -12.02 -4.69
N LYS A 361 38.12 -11.98 -5.64
CA LYS A 361 39.24 -11.03 -5.68
C LYS A 361 39.01 -9.96 -6.73
N GLY A 362 39.41 -8.73 -6.44
CA GLY A 362 39.34 -7.62 -7.38
C GLY A 362 37.92 -7.22 -7.79
N VAL A 363 36.91 -7.42 -6.94
CA VAL A 363 35.54 -7.02 -7.25
C VAL A 363 35.46 -5.50 -7.36
N ARG A 364 34.83 -5.00 -8.42
CA ARG A 364 34.63 -3.57 -8.64
C ARG A 364 33.28 -3.14 -8.06
N LEU A 365 33.31 -2.43 -6.93
CA LEU A 365 32.13 -1.88 -6.27
C LEU A 365 31.98 -0.39 -6.62
N ARG A 366 30.76 0.01 -6.96
CA ARG A 366 30.37 1.42 -7.16
C ARG A 366 29.43 1.79 -6.02
N ILE A 367 29.87 2.74 -5.21
CA ILE A 367 29.14 3.30 -4.09
C ILE A 367 28.55 4.62 -4.58
N LEU A 368 27.23 4.65 -4.69
CA LEU A 368 26.47 5.73 -5.27
C LEU A 368 25.84 6.54 -4.14
N GLY A 369 25.94 7.86 -4.23
CA GLY A 369 25.58 8.71 -3.10
C GLY A 369 25.45 10.19 -3.44
N HIS A 370 25.48 11.00 -2.40
CA HIS A 370 25.44 12.45 -2.43
C HIS A 370 26.52 13.01 -1.51
N ASN A 371 27.20 14.07 -1.94
CA ASN A 371 28.31 14.71 -1.22
C ASN A 371 29.36 13.73 -0.68
N LEU A 372 29.65 12.67 -1.42
CA LEU A 372 30.73 11.75 -1.08
C LEU A 372 32.09 12.47 -1.14
N PRO A 373 33.09 12.07 -0.33
CA PRO A 373 34.42 12.67 -0.38
C PRO A 373 35.03 12.58 -1.79
N ALA A 374 35.64 13.67 -2.26
CA ALA A 374 36.29 13.71 -3.58
C ALA A 374 37.69 13.08 -3.59
N SER A 375 38.31 12.89 -2.41
CA SER A 375 39.64 12.29 -2.28
C SER A 375 39.73 11.44 -1.01
N PRO A 376 38.90 10.39 -0.88
CA PRO A 376 38.99 9.47 0.27
C PRO A 376 40.27 8.64 0.16
N THR A 377 40.74 8.16 1.30
CA THR A 377 41.73 7.09 1.39
C THR A 377 41.02 5.75 1.60
N ALA A 378 41.73 4.63 1.42
CA ALA A 378 41.13 3.31 1.65
C ALA A 378 40.66 3.11 3.10
N ALA A 379 41.28 3.79 4.07
CA ALA A 379 40.90 3.72 5.48
C ALA A 379 39.58 4.48 5.78
N ASP A 380 39.16 5.39 4.89
CA ASP A 380 37.92 6.16 5.05
C ASP A 380 36.68 5.39 4.55
N ILE A 381 36.88 4.18 4.00
CA ILE A 381 35.86 3.39 3.32
C ILE A 381 35.73 2.06 4.04
N ASP A 382 34.63 1.90 4.79
CA ASP A 382 34.25 0.62 5.36
C ASP A 382 33.25 -0.07 4.45
N LEU A 383 33.63 -1.25 3.95
CA LEU A 383 32.78 -2.10 3.12
C LEU A 383 32.12 -3.22 3.96
N GLY A 384 32.32 -3.22 5.27
CA GLY A 384 31.83 -4.22 6.20
C GLY A 384 32.78 -5.42 6.35
N ALA A 385 32.48 -6.23 7.36
CA ALA A 385 33.34 -7.33 7.79
C ALA A 385 33.69 -8.32 6.66
N GLY A 386 34.99 -8.58 6.50
CA GLY A 386 35.50 -9.54 5.51
C GLY A 386 35.62 -8.99 4.08
N VAL A 387 35.41 -7.69 3.85
CA VAL A 387 35.61 -7.04 2.55
C VAL A 387 36.63 -5.91 2.68
N ALA A 388 37.74 -6.01 1.95
CA ALA A 388 38.85 -5.07 2.05
C ALA A 388 38.99 -4.25 0.76
N VAL A 389 39.04 -2.91 0.87
CA VAL A 389 39.36 -2.04 -0.25
C VAL A 389 40.83 -2.21 -0.64
N THR A 390 41.08 -2.57 -1.90
CA THR A 390 42.44 -2.74 -2.43
C THR A 390 42.88 -1.55 -3.28
N LYS A 391 41.93 -0.87 -3.93
CA LYS A 391 42.22 0.30 -4.77
C LYS A 391 41.01 1.22 -4.89
N ILE A 392 41.23 2.52 -4.86
CA ILE A 392 40.24 3.51 -5.29
C ILE A 392 40.44 3.77 -6.78
N VAL A 393 39.40 3.51 -7.57
CA VAL A 393 39.44 3.64 -9.04
C VAL A 393 39.05 5.05 -9.48
N SER A 394 38.01 5.62 -8.86
CA SER A 394 37.56 7.00 -9.10
C SER A 394 36.72 7.47 -7.94
N ALA A 395 36.81 8.76 -7.58
CA ALA A 395 36.02 9.37 -6.52
C ALA A 395 35.38 10.67 -7.01
N SER A 396 34.09 10.83 -6.74
CA SER A 396 33.33 12.04 -7.02
C SER A 396 32.22 12.20 -5.97
N PRO A 397 31.63 13.39 -5.81
CA PRO A 397 30.53 13.60 -4.87
C PRO A 397 29.29 12.73 -5.08
N LYS A 398 29.10 12.16 -6.28
CA LYS A 398 27.93 11.31 -6.61
C LYS A 398 28.25 9.82 -6.72
N GLU A 399 29.52 9.47 -6.93
CA GLU A 399 29.95 8.09 -7.16
C GLU A 399 31.41 7.90 -6.73
N LEU A 400 31.63 6.87 -5.93
CA LEU A 400 32.94 6.34 -5.57
C LEU A 400 33.05 4.92 -6.12
N VAL A 401 34.10 4.64 -6.90
CA VAL A 401 34.35 3.32 -7.46
C VAL A 401 35.63 2.77 -6.85
N VAL A 402 35.53 1.58 -6.26
CA VAL A 402 36.63 0.89 -5.61
C VAL A 402 36.78 -0.52 -6.15
N THR A 403 38.00 -1.03 -6.06
CA THR A 403 38.30 -2.45 -6.15
C THR A 403 38.43 -2.98 -4.73
N ALA A 404 37.79 -4.11 -4.45
CA ALA A 404 37.82 -4.76 -3.16
C ALA A 404 38.07 -6.26 -3.28
N ASP A 405 38.54 -6.86 -2.21
CA ASP A 405 38.71 -8.29 -2.05
C ASP A 405 37.75 -8.79 -0.95
N VAL A 406 37.02 -9.86 -1.24
CA VAL A 406 36.18 -10.54 -0.26
C VAL A 406 36.95 -11.74 0.29
N ALA A 407 37.08 -11.82 1.61
CA ALA A 407 37.74 -12.95 2.26
C ALA A 407 36.99 -14.27 1.94
N ALA A 408 37.73 -15.37 1.76
CA ALA A 408 37.14 -16.67 1.47
C ALA A 408 36.27 -17.20 2.62
N GLY A 409 36.62 -16.86 3.86
CA GLY A 409 35.86 -17.18 5.08
C GLY A 409 34.96 -16.03 5.55
N ALA A 410 34.64 -15.05 4.69
CA ALA A 410 33.68 -14.01 5.06
C ALA A 410 32.30 -14.64 5.27
N ALA A 411 31.71 -14.47 6.45
CA ALA A 411 30.40 -15.01 6.76
C ALA A 411 29.31 -14.46 5.83
N SER A 412 28.37 -15.29 5.41
CA SER A 412 27.22 -14.83 4.63
C SER A 412 26.37 -13.84 5.43
N GLY A 413 25.84 -12.83 4.76
CA GLY A 413 24.92 -11.85 5.34
C GLY A 413 25.08 -10.46 4.78
N GLN A 414 24.20 -9.56 5.21
CA GLN A 414 24.22 -8.16 4.81
C GLN A 414 25.49 -7.44 5.30
N ARG A 415 25.94 -6.44 4.54
CA ARG A 415 27.02 -5.52 4.90
C ARG A 415 26.51 -4.11 4.90
N ASP A 416 26.86 -3.39 5.95
CA ASP A 416 26.75 -1.95 5.98
C ASP A 416 27.94 -1.35 5.23
N VAL A 417 27.73 -0.20 4.60
CA VAL A 417 28.82 0.57 4.00
C VAL A 417 28.87 1.93 4.67
N ALA A 418 30.07 2.30 5.14
CA ALA A 418 30.30 3.57 5.78
C ALA A 418 31.41 4.38 5.09
N ILE A 419 31.15 5.67 4.87
CA ILE A 419 32.10 6.63 4.31
C ILE A 419 31.87 7.98 4.96
N ALA A 420 32.90 8.57 5.57
CA ALA A 420 32.86 9.94 6.10
C ALA A 420 31.63 10.25 6.98
N GLY A 421 31.25 9.30 7.85
CA GLY A 421 30.09 9.42 8.76
C GLY A 421 28.73 9.09 8.14
N ALA A 422 28.64 8.92 6.81
CA ALA A 422 27.46 8.35 6.17
C ALA A 422 27.49 6.82 6.30
N VAL A 423 26.35 6.22 6.64
CA VAL A 423 26.17 4.77 6.73
C VAL A 423 24.96 4.39 5.90
N LEU A 424 25.13 3.42 5.01
CA LEU A 424 24.02 2.68 4.40
C LEU A 424 23.97 1.30 5.04
N GLU A 425 22.98 1.09 5.89
CA GLU A 425 22.71 -0.20 6.50
C GLU A 425 22.22 -1.21 5.45
N GLN A 426 22.64 -2.46 5.59
CA GLN A 426 22.26 -3.57 4.72
C GLN A 426 22.42 -3.24 3.23
N ALA A 427 23.54 -2.60 2.88
CA ALA A 427 23.82 -2.07 1.56
C ALA A 427 23.90 -3.18 0.49
N TYR A 428 24.50 -4.32 0.85
CA TYR A 428 24.70 -5.46 -0.04
C TYR A 428 24.97 -6.78 0.75
N PRO A 429 24.47 -7.95 0.31
CA PRO A 429 24.87 -9.23 0.89
C PRO A 429 26.23 -9.73 0.38
N VAL A 430 27.03 -10.26 1.31
CA VAL A 430 28.08 -11.24 1.02
C VAL A 430 27.46 -12.63 1.12
N PHE A 431 27.75 -13.52 0.17
CA PHE A 431 27.14 -14.85 0.10
C PHE A 431 28.15 -15.89 -0.41
N HIS A 432 27.98 -17.17 -0.06
CA HIS A 432 28.82 -18.25 -0.57
C HIS A 432 28.25 -18.87 -1.84
N ARG A 433 26.93 -19.10 -1.86
CA ARG A 433 26.21 -19.69 -2.98
C ARG A 433 24.73 -19.34 -2.90
N ILE A 434 24.03 -19.51 -4.02
CA ILE A 434 22.58 -19.47 -4.04
C ILE A 434 22.11 -20.91 -3.84
N ASP A 435 21.42 -21.18 -2.74
CA ASP A 435 20.90 -22.50 -2.37
C ASP A 435 19.56 -22.79 -3.05
N TYR A 436 18.72 -21.76 -3.17
CA TYR A 436 17.43 -21.84 -3.83
C TYR A 436 17.03 -20.49 -4.43
N ILE A 437 16.03 -20.50 -5.30
CA ILE A 437 15.43 -19.27 -5.85
C ILE A 437 13.95 -19.22 -5.49
N LYS A 438 13.35 -18.03 -5.52
CA LYS A 438 11.91 -17.80 -5.46
C LYS A 438 11.44 -17.07 -6.71
N ALA A 439 10.34 -17.53 -7.30
CA ALA A 439 9.61 -16.77 -8.31
C ALA A 439 8.64 -15.82 -7.58
N THR A 440 8.89 -14.52 -7.67
CA THR A 440 8.19 -13.49 -6.90
C THR A 440 7.24 -12.70 -7.79
N PRO A 441 6.00 -12.42 -7.36
CA PRO A 441 5.39 -12.91 -6.12
C PRO A 441 5.11 -14.42 -6.19
N GLU A 442 5.15 -15.12 -5.05
CA GLU A 442 4.93 -16.58 -4.98
C GLU A 442 3.47 -16.96 -5.27
N THR A 443 2.54 -16.05 -4.94
CA THR A 443 1.12 -16.07 -5.30
C THR A 443 0.80 -14.83 -6.12
N ALA A 444 0.14 -15.00 -7.25
CA ALA A 444 -0.11 -13.91 -8.20
C ALA A 444 -1.56 -13.89 -8.70
N LEU A 445 -2.02 -12.69 -9.05
CA LEU A 445 -3.35 -12.46 -9.60
C LEU A 445 -3.26 -11.61 -10.86
N ALA A 446 -3.68 -12.17 -11.99
CA ALA A 446 -3.88 -11.44 -13.23
C ALA A 446 -5.38 -11.42 -13.60
N ARG A 447 -5.79 -10.50 -14.48
CA ARG A 447 -7.20 -10.36 -14.88
C ARG A 447 -7.35 -10.26 -16.39
N LEU A 448 -8.28 -11.02 -16.93
CA LEU A 448 -8.68 -10.91 -18.33
C LEU A 448 -9.14 -9.48 -18.65
N GLY A 449 -8.99 -9.09 -19.92
CA GLY A 449 -9.39 -7.78 -20.39
C GLY A 449 -8.98 -7.51 -21.83
N GLY A 450 -9.38 -6.35 -22.34
CA GLY A 450 -9.07 -5.85 -23.68
C GLY A 450 -10.28 -5.68 -24.59
N VAL A 451 -11.49 -6.07 -24.18
CA VAL A 451 -12.73 -5.84 -24.95
C VAL A 451 -13.55 -4.70 -24.37
N LYS A 452 -14.04 -4.86 -23.14
CA LYS A 452 -14.84 -3.89 -22.37
C LYS A 452 -14.12 -3.45 -21.09
N PHE A 453 -13.34 -4.33 -20.49
CA PHE A 453 -12.59 -4.07 -19.27
C PHE A 453 -11.09 -4.05 -19.55
N PRO A 454 -10.30 -3.28 -18.78
CA PRO A 454 -8.86 -3.30 -18.91
C PRO A 454 -8.29 -4.66 -18.45
N LYS A 455 -7.14 -5.02 -19.03
CA LYS A 455 -6.32 -6.16 -18.61
C LYS A 455 -5.68 -5.87 -17.26
N GLY A 456 -5.54 -6.89 -16.42
CA GLY A 456 -4.76 -6.86 -15.18
C GLY A 456 -3.47 -7.65 -15.37
N TYR A 457 -2.35 -6.95 -15.48
CA TYR A 457 -1.05 -7.53 -15.81
C TYR A 457 -0.32 -8.06 -14.56
N GLN A 458 0.69 -8.88 -14.77
CA GLN A 458 1.57 -9.35 -13.70
C GLN A 458 3.03 -9.40 -14.17
N GLN A 459 3.93 -8.84 -13.38
CA GLN A 459 5.37 -8.97 -13.56
C GLN A 459 5.92 -9.97 -12.54
N PHE A 460 6.87 -10.80 -12.96
CA PHE A 460 7.58 -11.73 -12.09
C PHE A 460 9.08 -11.43 -12.04
N GLU A 461 9.73 -11.86 -10.95
CA GLU A 461 11.18 -11.81 -10.79
C GLU A 461 11.68 -13.10 -10.13
N ALA A 462 12.91 -13.52 -10.44
CA ALA A 462 13.55 -14.65 -9.80
C ALA A 462 14.56 -14.10 -8.79
N ILE A 463 14.38 -14.40 -7.51
CA ILE A 463 15.25 -13.92 -6.42
C ILE A 463 15.98 -15.10 -5.81
N GLY A 464 17.30 -15.04 -5.75
CA GLY A 464 18.15 -16.06 -5.13
C GLY A 464 18.31 -15.86 -3.63
N TYR A 465 18.42 -16.99 -2.92
CA TYR A 465 18.57 -17.05 -1.46
C TYR A 465 19.67 -18.05 -1.07
N GLU A 466 20.34 -17.77 0.05
CA GLU A 466 21.21 -18.71 0.78
C GLU A 466 20.51 -19.12 2.08
N ASN A 467 20.59 -20.40 2.46
CA ASN A 467 19.85 -21.04 3.57
C ASN A 467 20.25 -20.57 5.00
N GLY A 468 20.91 -19.42 5.13
CA GLY A 468 21.32 -18.89 6.44
C GLY A 468 22.26 -19.82 7.24
N LEU A 469 22.23 -19.65 8.56
CA LEU A 469 23.04 -20.42 9.50
C LEU A 469 22.43 -21.78 9.83
N ASP A 470 21.10 -21.90 9.77
CA ASP A 470 20.39 -23.14 10.10
C ASP A 470 20.43 -24.17 8.96
N GLY A 471 20.83 -23.73 7.76
CA GLY A 471 21.03 -24.55 6.57
C GLY A 471 19.74 -25.03 5.91
N LYS A 472 18.58 -24.50 6.32
CA LYS A 472 17.26 -24.86 5.80
C LYS A 472 16.70 -23.73 4.94
N PRO A 473 15.96 -24.05 3.86
CA PRO A 473 15.31 -23.03 3.07
C PRO A 473 13.99 -22.57 3.71
N ASN A 474 13.59 -21.35 3.39
CA ASN A 474 12.35 -20.68 3.80
C ASN A 474 12.25 -20.45 5.31
N THR A 475 13.36 -20.06 5.93
CA THR A 475 13.46 -19.71 7.35
C THR A 475 13.79 -18.22 7.52
N ALA A 476 13.71 -17.73 8.75
CA ALA A 476 13.90 -16.31 9.04
C ALA A 476 15.36 -15.84 8.90
N ASP A 477 16.33 -16.76 8.87
CA ASP A 477 17.75 -16.46 8.72
C ASP A 477 18.25 -16.59 7.28
N ASP A 478 17.36 -16.89 6.34
CA ASP A 478 17.68 -16.89 4.91
C ASP A 478 18.19 -15.52 4.44
N ILE A 479 19.22 -15.55 3.61
CA ILE A 479 19.84 -14.35 3.07
C ILE A 479 19.35 -14.15 1.65
N ALA A 480 18.55 -13.11 1.43
CA ALA A 480 18.18 -12.67 0.09
C ALA A 480 19.42 -12.14 -0.64
N VAL A 481 19.91 -12.91 -1.62
CA VAL A 481 21.09 -12.55 -2.43
C VAL A 481 20.69 -11.51 -3.49
N GLY A 482 19.51 -11.66 -4.09
CA GLY A 482 18.98 -10.71 -5.07
C GLY A 482 18.57 -11.35 -6.40
N PRO A 483 18.35 -10.55 -7.45
CA PRO A 483 17.85 -11.06 -8.73
C PRO A 483 18.78 -12.09 -9.38
N VAL A 484 18.18 -13.13 -9.95
CA VAL A 484 18.84 -14.22 -10.68
C VAL A 484 18.36 -14.22 -12.12
N GLU A 485 19.29 -14.38 -13.06
CA GLU A 485 18.93 -14.57 -14.47
C GLU A 485 18.25 -15.91 -14.66
N ALA A 486 17.03 -15.90 -15.21
CA ALA A 486 16.24 -17.10 -15.40
C ALA A 486 15.63 -17.19 -16.80
N ASP A 487 15.39 -18.42 -17.23
CA ASP A 487 14.43 -18.75 -18.27
C ASP A 487 13.04 -18.93 -17.65
N TRP A 488 12.03 -18.38 -18.32
CA TRP A 488 10.65 -18.34 -17.83
C TRP A 488 9.73 -19.16 -18.71
N ALA A 489 8.88 -19.96 -18.09
CA ALA A 489 7.87 -20.76 -18.76
C ALA A 489 6.57 -20.78 -17.96
N MET A 490 5.47 -21.07 -18.64
CA MET A 490 4.17 -21.33 -18.02
C MET A 490 3.89 -22.83 -18.09
N GLN A 491 3.40 -23.42 -17.00
CA GLN A 491 3.02 -24.83 -16.88
C GLN A 491 1.59 -24.96 -16.35
N GLU A 492 0.91 -26.04 -16.73
CA GLU A 492 -0.44 -26.32 -16.22
C GLU A 492 -0.43 -26.53 -14.70
N PHE A 493 -1.38 -25.91 -14.01
CA PHE A 493 -1.73 -26.30 -12.65
C PHE A 493 -2.86 -27.32 -12.74
N MET A 494 -2.56 -28.61 -12.59
CA MET A 494 -3.53 -29.68 -12.80
C MET A 494 -4.60 -29.74 -11.69
N SER A 495 -5.53 -28.79 -11.72
CA SER A 495 -6.66 -28.69 -10.78
C SER A 495 -7.81 -29.61 -11.17
N VAL A 496 -7.97 -29.85 -12.47
CA VAL A 496 -9.04 -30.66 -13.07
C VAL A 496 -8.52 -31.58 -14.17
N TYR A 497 -9.32 -32.60 -14.52
CA TYR A 497 -9.02 -33.43 -15.70
C TYR A 497 -9.08 -32.60 -16.98
N TYR A 498 -8.04 -32.74 -17.82
CA TYR A 498 -7.84 -32.01 -19.09
C TYR A 498 -7.62 -30.51 -18.92
N ASP A 499 -6.85 -30.11 -17.91
CA ASP A 499 -6.43 -28.73 -17.77
C ASP A 499 -5.55 -28.30 -18.94
N ASP A 500 -5.96 -27.24 -19.62
CA ASP A 500 -5.31 -26.67 -20.79
C ASP A 500 -5.25 -25.13 -20.70
N ASP A 501 -5.30 -24.62 -19.46
CA ASP A 501 -5.32 -23.22 -19.11
C ASP A 501 -4.14 -22.46 -19.75
N THR A 502 -2.94 -23.05 -19.81
CA THR A 502 -1.77 -22.38 -20.41
C THR A 502 -1.97 -21.95 -21.87
N LYS A 503 -2.88 -22.60 -22.60
CA LYS A 503 -3.21 -22.25 -23.98
C LYS A 503 -4.10 -21.01 -24.10
N TYR A 504 -4.85 -20.69 -23.05
CA TYR A 504 -5.92 -19.68 -23.12
C TYR A 504 -5.68 -18.46 -22.23
N VAL A 505 -5.01 -18.62 -21.08
CA VAL A 505 -4.96 -17.57 -20.05
C VAL A 505 -4.22 -16.31 -20.47
N GLY A 506 -3.25 -16.41 -21.38
CA GLY A 506 -2.45 -15.29 -21.84
C GLY A 506 -1.06 -15.72 -22.31
N ALA A 507 -0.13 -14.77 -22.30
CA ALA A 507 1.24 -14.99 -22.73
C ALA A 507 2.24 -14.47 -21.69
N LEU A 508 3.28 -15.25 -21.44
CA LEU A 508 4.43 -14.88 -20.61
C LEU A 508 5.61 -14.55 -21.53
N SER A 509 6.17 -13.35 -21.39
CA SER A 509 7.36 -12.94 -22.15
C SER A 509 8.66 -13.45 -21.51
N PRO A 510 9.79 -13.46 -22.24
CA PRO A 510 11.11 -13.80 -21.68
C PRO A 510 11.55 -12.89 -20.52
N ALA A 511 11.01 -11.67 -20.44
CA ALA A 511 11.25 -10.74 -19.34
C ALA A 511 10.33 -11.01 -18.13
N ALA A 512 9.67 -12.17 -18.08
CA ALA A 512 8.74 -12.57 -17.04
C ALA A 512 7.53 -11.64 -16.87
N PHE A 513 7.19 -10.87 -17.92
CA PHE A 513 6.00 -10.05 -17.96
C PHE A 513 4.83 -10.86 -18.55
N PHE A 514 3.78 -11.06 -17.76
CA PHE A 514 2.57 -11.77 -18.15
C PHE A 514 1.49 -10.80 -18.66
N THR A 515 1.02 -11.07 -19.87
CA THR A 515 -0.11 -10.38 -20.50
C THR A 515 -1.32 -11.31 -20.53
N PRO A 516 -2.41 -11.00 -19.81
CA PRO A 516 -3.60 -11.84 -19.79
C PRO A 516 -4.31 -11.81 -21.14
N SER A 517 -5.13 -12.83 -21.42
CA SER A 517 -5.97 -12.93 -22.62
C SER A 517 -7.19 -12.01 -22.55
N THR A 518 -8.06 -12.07 -23.56
CA THR A 518 -9.32 -11.32 -23.59
C THR A 518 -10.36 -11.93 -22.66
N GLU A 519 -11.25 -11.08 -22.15
CA GLU A 519 -12.44 -11.48 -21.41
C GLU A 519 -13.58 -11.91 -22.34
N GLY A 520 -14.55 -12.64 -21.79
CA GLY A 520 -15.73 -13.13 -22.49
C GLY A 520 -15.72 -14.64 -22.74
N PRO A 521 -16.89 -15.26 -22.98
CA PRO A 521 -17.00 -16.67 -23.35
C PRO A 521 -16.11 -17.01 -24.56
N ASN A 522 -15.30 -18.06 -24.45
CA ASN A 522 -14.47 -18.54 -25.54
C ASN A 522 -15.02 -19.88 -26.09
N PRO A 523 -15.56 -19.94 -27.32
CA PRO A 523 -16.10 -21.16 -27.92
C PRO A 523 -15.09 -22.32 -28.07
N GLN A 524 -13.78 -22.02 -28.06
CA GLN A 524 -12.73 -23.05 -28.11
C GLN A 524 -12.54 -23.74 -26.76
N ARG A 525 -12.99 -23.13 -25.66
CA ARG A 525 -12.94 -23.74 -24.34
C ARG A 525 -14.15 -24.62 -24.10
N ARG A 526 -13.94 -25.67 -23.32
CA ARG A 526 -15.02 -26.56 -22.87
C ARG A 526 -16.14 -25.75 -22.20
N PHE A 527 -17.38 -25.98 -22.64
CA PHE A 527 -18.58 -25.24 -22.20
C PHE A 527 -18.59 -23.73 -22.50
N GLY A 528 -17.74 -23.25 -23.40
CA GLY A 528 -17.68 -21.82 -23.72
C GLY A 528 -17.19 -20.96 -22.55
N ARG A 529 -16.37 -21.52 -21.64
CA ARG A 529 -15.83 -20.78 -20.50
C ARG A 529 -14.96 -19.59 -20.96
N ASN A 530 -14.78 -18.60 -20.09
CA ASN A 530 -13.82 -17.53 -20.34
C ASN A 530 -12.38 -18.07 -20.32
N ASN A 531 -11.42 -17.27 -20.77
CA ASN A 531 -10.00 -17.57 -20.75
C ASN A 531 -9.34 -17.53 -19.35
N TYR A 532 -10.10 -17.65 -18.25
CA TYR A 532 -9.51 -17.65 -16.91
C TYR A 532 -8.90 -19.02 -16.61
N GLY A 533 -8.03 -19.09 -15.62
CA GLY A 533 -7.40 -20.34 -15.25
C GLY A 533 -6.34 -20.19 -14.16
N GLU A 534 -5.79 -21.32 -13.76
CA GLU A 534 -4.73 -21.45 -12.77
C GLU A 534 -3.48 -22.01 -13.46
N VAL A 535 -2.33 -21.37 -13.27
CA VAL A 535 -1.09 -21.80 -13.92
C VAL A 535 0.10 -21.67 -12.97
N TRP A 536 1.12 -22.48 -13.22
CA TRP A 536 2.44 -22.27 -12.66
C TRP A 536 3.26 -21.36 -13.58
N VAL A 537 3.81 -20.29 -13.03
CA VAL A 537 4.88 -19.51 -13.67
C VAL A 537 6.20 -20.00 -13.11
N VAL A 538 7.04 -20.56 -13.98
CA VAL A 538 8.25 -21.30 -13.59
C VAL A 538 9.49 -20.51 -14.00
N ALA A 539 10.31 -20.17 -13.02
CA ALA A 539 11.66 -19.66 -13.23
C ALA A 539 12.65 -20.82 -13.20
N THR A 540 13.58 -20.86 -14.15
CA THR A 540 14.73 -21.79 -14.16
C THR A 540 16.00 -20.96 -14.28
N ALA A 541 16.85 -20.97 -13.25
CA ALA A 541 18.08 -20.21 -13.21
C ALA A 541 19.02 -20.63 -14.35
N ARG A 542 19.67 -19.64 -15.00
CA ARG A 542 20.59 -19.91 -16.11
C ARG A 542 21.95 -20.44 -15.64
N HIS A 543 22.44 -19.96 -14.49
CA HIS A 543 23.82 -20.19 -14.07
C HIS A 543 23.92 -20.96 -12.75
N GLU A 544 22.90 -20.83 -11.90
CA GLU A 544 22.84 -21.36 -10.55
C GLU A 544 22.34 -22.80 -10.56
N LYS A 545 23.05 -23.68 -9.85
CA LYS A 545 22.78 -25.13 -9.85
C LYS A 545 22.65 -25.66 -8.43
N ASP A 546 21.82 -26.69 -8.28
CA ASP A 546 21.72 -27.46 -7.05
C ASP A 546 22.97 -28.33 -6.81
N LYS A 547 22.98 -29.03 -5.67
CA LYS A 547 24.06 -29.97 -5.30
C LYS A 547 24.25 -31.14 -6.27
N PHE A 548 23.29 -31.38 -7.17
CA PHE A 548 23.33 -32.42 -8.18
C PHE A 548 23.69 -31.88 -9.58
N GLY A 549 24.01 -30.58 -9.69
CA GLY A 549 24.36 -29.92 -10.95
C GLY A 549 23.17 -29.57 -11.83
N LYS A 550 21.93 -29.68 -11.34
CA LYS A 550 20.71 -29.28 -12.06
C LYS A 550 20.45 -27.79 -11.85
N PRO A 551 19.94 -27.05 -12.86
CA PRO A 551 19.53 -25.67 -12.67
C PRO A 551 18.55 -25.50 -11.51
N LEU A 552 18.73 -24.46 -10.69
CA LEU A 552 17.74 -24.11 -9.67
C LEU A 552 16.44 -23.68 -10.34
N SER A 553 15.30 -24.05 -9.75
CA SER A 553 13.98 -23.69 -10.28
C SER A 553 13.02 -23.33 -9.15
N ALA A 554 12.11 -22.41 -9.43
CA ALA A 554 11.01 -22.05 -8.57
C ALA A 554 9.72 -21.83 -9.36
N ARG A 555 8.60 -21.95 -8.66
CA ARG A 555 7.27 -21.75 -9.22
C ARG A 555 6.54 -20.67 -8.45
N SER A 556 5.78 -19.86 -9.18
CA SER A 556 4.75 -18.98 -8.65
C SER A 556 3.39 -19.51 -9.08
N TYR A 557 2.45 -19.56 -8.14
CA TYR A 557 1.06 -19.91 -8.40
C TYR A 557 0.32 -18.66 -8.87
N MET A 558 -0.13 -18.64 -10.12
CA MET A 558 -0.86 -17.50 -10.68
C MET A 558 -2.31 -17.90 -11.00
N VAL A 559 -3.24 -17.11 -10.45
CA VAL A 559 -4.65 -17.15 -10.84
C VAL A 559 -4.89 -16.06 -11.87
N VAL A 560 -5.31 -16.44 -13.07
CA VAL A 560 -5.81 -15.51 -14.09
C VAL A 560 -7.32 -15.52 -14.00
N THR A 561 -7.93 -14.45 -13.49
CA THR A 561 -9.36 -14.41 -13.21
C THR A 561 -10.13 -13.44 -14.12
N VAL A 562 -11.45 -13.41 -13.97
CA VAL A 562 -12.33 -12.47 -14.65
C VAL A 562 -11.97 -11.01 -14.34
N PRO A 563 -12.39 -10.05 -15.19
CA PRO A 563 -12.26 -8.64 -14.87
C PRO A 563 -12.91 -8.30 -13.53
N ALA A 564 -12.42 -7.27 -12.84
CA ALA A 564 -13.15 -6.76 -11.68
C ALA A 564 -14.40 -6.00 -12.14
N TYR A 565 -15.55 -6.69 -12.16
CA TYR A 565 -16.84 -6.09 -12.51
C TYR A 565 -17.29 -5.02 -11.53
N GLN A 566 -16.83 -5.15 -10.28
CA GLN A 566 -16.99 -4.16 -9.24
C GLN A 566 -15.60 -3.82 -8.69
N LYS A 567 -15.25 -2.54 -8.70
CA LYS A 567 -14.06 -2.04 -8.05
C LYS A 567 -14.50 -1.35 -6.76
N TRP A 568 -13.96 -1.79 -5.63
CA TRP A 568 -14.13 -1.07 -4.37
C TRP A 568 -13.45 0.29 -4.51
N ASP A 569 -14.26 1.32 -4.45
CA ASP A 569 -13.79 2.68 -4.66
C ASP A 569 -13.03 3.15 -3.44
N GLN A 570 -11.76 3.44 -3.63
CA GLN A 570 -10.96 4.24 -2.73
C GLN A 570 -10.62 5.51 -3.47
N PRO A 571 -11.40 6.58 -3.23
CA PRO A 571 -11.32 7.79 -4.02
C PRO A 571 -9.89 8.33 -4.05
N GLU A 572 -9.45 8.72 -5.23
CA GLU A 572 -8.22 9.48 -5.36
C GLU A 572 -8.43 10.87 -4.74
N VAL A 573 -7.53 11.26 -3.85
CA VAL A 573 -7.56 12.56 -3.17
C VAL A 573 -6.44 13.49 -3.65
N SER A 574 -5.62 13.05 -4.60
CA SER A 574 -4.76 13.99 -5.34
C SER A 574 -5.62 14.97 -6.14
N ARG A 575 -5.04 16.11 -6.52
CA ARG A 575 -5.70 17.10 -7.38
C ARG A 575 -6.17 16.56 -8.72
#